data_AF-A0A1B7MDN1-F1
#
_entry.id   AF-A0A1B7MDN1-F1
#
_cell.length_a   1.000
_cell.length_b   1.000
_cell.length_c   1.000
_cell.angle_alpha   90.00
_cell.angle_beta   90.00
_cell.angle_gamma   90.00
#
_symmetry.space_group_name_H-M   'P 1'
#
loop_
_entity.id
_entity.type
_entity.pdbx_description
1 polymer ?
#
loop_
_entity_poly.entity_id
_entity_poly.type
_entity_poly.pdbx_seq_one_letter_code
_entity_poly.pdbx_strand_id
1 'polypeptide(L)'
;MSATVYIDAIQKDNGVGLKPLALSVLFRGSIPRVFQTATQIPLEITITVPPEFADYVVPILDAAPLMTSSLQPRLRTPSFFPLPSDFDPFTTKCWVTLSRQLEFWLVHVVADTRTPEWTWGRDAFWMAFVAAHPDFP
;
A
#
# COMPACT_ATOMS: atom_id res chain seq x y z
N MET A 1 -7.15 -0.73 -16.98
CA MET A 1 -5.76 -0.29 -17.18
C MET A 1 -5.41 0.70 -16.08
N SER A 2 -4.24 0.62 -15.47
CA SER A 2 -3.78 1.57 -14.44
C SER A 2 -2.49 2.23 -14.91
N ALA A 3 -2.45 3.56 -14.86
CA ALA A 3 -1.23 4.33 -15.06
C ALA A 3 -0.87 5.00 -13.73
N THR A 4 0.38 4.84 -13.30
CA THR A 4 0.90 5.49 -12.09
C THR A 4 1.94 6.50 -12.51
N VAL A 5 1.74 7.75 -12.12
CA VAL A 5 2.68 8.85 -12.37
C VAL A 5 3.32 9.20 -11.04
N TYR A 6 4.65 9.05 -10.96
CA TYR A 6 5.43 9.48 -9.82
C TYR A 6 5.93 10.90 -10.07
N ILE A 7 5.52 11.83 -9.22
CA ILE A 7 6.05 13.20 -9.23
C ILE A 7 7.03 13.28 -8.08
N ASP A 8 8.32 13.14 -8.39
CA ASP A 8 9.39 13.42 -7.45
C ASP A 8 9.83 14.88 -7.60
N ALA A 9 9.83 15.61 -6.49
CA ALA A 9 10.29 16.99 -6.46
C ALA A 9 11.70 16.97 -5.87
N ILE A 10 12.69 16.90 -6.75
CA ILE A 10 14.09 16.90 -6.35
C ILE A 10 14.44 18.28 -5.82
N GLN A 11 14.84 18.35 -4.55
CA GLN A 11 15.29 19.58 -3.92
C GLN A 11 16.63 19.99 -4.54
N LYS A 12 16.67 21.15 -5.19
CA LYS A 12 17.93 21.82 -5.55
C LYS A 12 18.25 22.86 -4.47
N ASP A 13 19.53 22.97 -4.13
CA ASP A 13 20.05 23.69 -2.97
C ASP A 13 19.36 25.04 -2.72
N ASN A 14 18.95 25.27 -1.46
CA ASN A 14 18.33 26.47 -0.89
C ASN A 14 16.81 26.72 -1.15
N GLY A 15 16.06 25.76 -1.68
CA GLY A 15 14.59 25.86 -1.85
C GLY A 15 13.73 25.06 -0.85
N VAL A 16 12.43 25.38 -0.78
CA VAL A 16 11.42 24.56 -0.08
C VAL A 16 11.12 23.32 -0.94
N GLY A 17 11.49 22.13 -0.46
CA GLY A 17 11.17 20.88 -1.15
C GLY A 17 9.67 20.60 -1.12
N LEU A 18 9.07 20.34 -2.29
CA LEU A 18 7.72 19.80 -2.36
C LEU A 18 7.76 18.34 -1.90
N LYS A 19 6.75 17.90 -1.14
CA LYS A 19 6.62 16.47 -0.82
C LYS A 19 6.26 15.72 -2.10
N PRO A 20 6.93 14.59 -2.42
CA PRO A 20 6.58 13.78 -3.58
C PRO A 20 5.09 13.42 -3.56
N LEU A 21 4.42 13.61 -4.69
CA LEU A 21 3.00 13.30 -4.85
C LEU A 21 2.88 12.02 -5.69
N ALA A 22 2.29 10.98 -5.10
CA ALA A 22 1.94 9.78 -5.82
C ALA A 22 0.54 9.95 -6.45
N LEU A 23 0.48 10.00 -7.79
CA LEU A 23 -0.78 10.11 -8.53
C LEU A 23 -1.05 8.82 -9.31
N SER A 24 -2.24 8.23 -9.12
CA SER A 24 -2.67 7.03 -9.84
C SER A 24 -3.96 7.31 -10.60
N VAL A 25 -3.96 6.94 -11.89
CA VAL A 25 -5.13 7.03 -12.78
C VAL A 25 -5.58 5.62 -13.11
N LEU A 26 -6.81 5.29 -12.69
CA LEU A 26 -7.41 3.97 -12.90
C LEU A 26 -8.55 4.05 -13.91
N PHE A 27 -8.40 3.33 -15.02
CA PHE A 27 -9.48 3.13 -15.98
C PHE A 27 -10.24 1.84 -15.64
N ARG A 28 -11.49 1.98 -15.22
CA ARG A 28 -12.43 0.86 -15.00
C ARG A 28 -13.39 0.76 -16.18
N GLY A 29 -13.54 -0.43 -16.73
CA GLY A 29 -14.42 -0.71 -17.86
C GLY A 29 -13.91 -1.89 -18.69
N SER A 30 -14.70 -2.28 -19.68
CA SER A 30 -14.33 -3.31 -20.66
C SER A 30 -14.04 -2.65 -22.00
N ILE A 31 -12.91 -3.01 -22.62
CA ILE A 31 -12.61 -2.62 -24.00
C ILE A 31 -13.53 -3.42 -24.94
N PRO A 32 -14.33 -2.78 -25.80
CA PRO A 32 -15.16 -3.50 -26.76
C PRO A 32 -14.33 -4.40 -27.67
N ARG A 33 -14.88 -5.55 -28.06
CA ARG A 33 -14.14 -6.58 -28.84
C ARG A 33 -13.54 -6.05 -30.15
N VAL A 34 -14.14 -5.01 -30.74
CA VAL A 34 -13.68 -4.34 -31.96
C VAL A 34 -12.28 -3.73 -31.81
N PHE A 35 -11.87 -3.39 -30.57
CA PHE A 35 -10.58 -2.76 -30.27
C PHE A 35 -9.54 -3.74 -29.70
N GLN A 36 -9.81 -5.04 -29.67
CA GLN A 36 -8.87 -6.05 -29.14
C GLN A 36 -7.59 -6.20 -29.98
N THR A 37 -7.62 -5.79 -31.25
CA THR A 37 -6.47 -5.77 -32.16
C THR A 37 -5.61 -4.52 -32.03
N ALA A 38 -6.06 -3.50 -31.28
CA ALA A 38 -5.24 -2.32 -31.02
C ALA A 38 -4.10 -2.71 -30.08
N THR A 39 -2.89 -2.81 -30.64
CA THR A 39 -1.66 -3.15 -29.90
C THR A 39 -1.24 -2.03 -28.95
N GLN A 40 -1.72 -0.81 -29.15
CA GLN A 40 -1.39 0.36 -28.34
C GLN A 40 -2.65 1.22 -28.11
N ILE A 41 -2.89 1.59 -26.85
CA ILE A 41 -3.91 2.56 -26.46
C ILE A 41 -3.18 3.88 -26.21
N PRO A 42 -3.41 4.95 -26.99
CA PRO A 42 -2.75 6.23 -26.76
C PRO A 42 -3.24 6.83 -25.45
N LEU A 43 -2.31 7.30 -24.62
CA LEU A 43 -2.57 8.02 -23.38
C LEU A 43 -1.92 9.40 -23.48
N GLU A 44 -2.69 10.45 -23.24
CA GLU A 44 -2.21 11.83 -23.17
C GLU A 44 -2.16 12.29 -21.72
N ILE A 45 -1.02 12.84 -21.29
CA ILE A 45 -0.81 13.41 -19.95
C ILE A 45 -0.32 14.84 -20.14
N THR A 46 -1.04 15.81 -19.59
CA THR A 46 -0.66 17.23 -19.60
C THR A 46 -0.26 17.67 -18.19
N ILE A 47 0.93 18.25 -18.07
CA ILE A 47 1.42 18.85 -16.82
C ILE A 47 1.59 20.35 -17.06
N THR A 48 0.92 21.17 -16.28
CA THR A 48 0.98 22.63 -16.38
C THR A 48 1.61 23.20 -15.12
N VAL A 49 2.69 23.95 -15.30
CA VAL A 49 3.34 24.72 -14.23
C VAL A 49 2.86 26.17 -14.35
N PRO A 50 2.28 26.76 -13.29
CA PRO A 50 1.91 28.18 -13.33
C PRO A 50 3.13 29.07 -13.60
N PRO A 51 2.97 30.18 -14.35
CA PRO A 51 4.10 31.00 -14.80
C PRO A 51 4.94 31.56 -13.64
N GLU A 52 4.33 31.82 -12.49
CA GLU A 52 5.02 32.26 -11.26
C GLU A 52 6.03 31.23 -10.71
N PHE A 53 5.93 29.96 -11.12
CA PHE A 53 6.83 28.88 -10.71
C PHE A 53 7.74 28.40 -11.85
N ALA A 54 7.64 28.98 -13.05
CA ALA A 54 8.36 28.50 -14.24
C ALA A 54 9.89 28.53 -14.08
N ASP A 55 10.42 29.50 -13.32
CA ASP A 55 11.86 29.62 -13.06
C ASP A 55 12.35 28.69 -11.94
N TYR A 56 11.43 28.10 -11.16
CA TYR A 56 11.73 27.31 -9.97
C TYR A 56 11.44 25.82 -10.14
N VAL A 57 10.51 25.47 -11.04
CA VAL A 57 10.01 24.11 -11.23
C VAL A 57 10.17 23.71 -12.69
N VAL A 58 10.97 22.67 -12.92
CA VAL A 58 11.11 22.03 -14.24
C VAL A 58 10.45 20.66 -14.18
N PRO A 59 9.42 20.37 -15.00
CA PRO A 59 8.86 19.03 -15.08
C PRO A 59 9.87 18.10 -15.74
N ILE A 60 10.27 17.05 -15.03
CA ILE A 60 11.15 16.01 -15.56
C ILE A 60 10.31 14.74 -15.72
N LEU A 61 10.24 14.22 -16.94
CA LEU A 61 9.60 12.93 -17.22
C LEU A 61 10.69 11.88 -17.36
N ASP A 62 10.79 10.97 -16.40
CA ASP A 62 11.61 9.77 -16.51
C ASP A 62 10.71 8.56 -16.77
N ALA A 63 10.98 7.85 -17.87
CA ALA A 63 10.22 6.69 -18.31
C ALA A 63 11.10 5.46 -18.22
N ALA A 64 11.21 4.90 -17.02
CA ALA A 64 11.86 3.61 -16.83
C ALA A 64 10.90 2.48 -17.27
N PRO A 65 11.35 1.49 -18.07
CA PRO A 65 10.60 0.27 -18.25
C PRO A 65 10.36 -0.32 -16.86
N LEU A 66 9.10 -0.65 -16.56
CA LEU A 66 8.76 -1.46 -15.40
C LEU A 66 9.42 -2.83 -15.60
N MET A 67 10.71 -2.95 -15.26
CA MET A 67 11.21 -4.21 -14.76
C MET A 67 10.22 -4.60 -13.68
N THR A 68 9.65 -5.78 -13.82
CA THR A 68 8.66 -6.41 -12.95
C THR A 68 9.26 -6.67 -11.55
N SER A 69 9.92 -5.70 -10.94
CA SER A 69 9.83 -5.53 -9.51
C SER A 69 8.38 -5.12 -9.26
N SER A 70 7.65 -6.05 -8.69
CA SER A 70 6.23 -5.99 -8.38
C SER A 70 5.90 -4.75 -7.53
N LEU A 71 5.77 -3.60 -8.17
CA LEU A 71 4.98 -2.49 -7.65
C LEU A 71 3.54 -2.86 -7.91
N GLN A 72 3.05 -3.80 -7.09
CA GLN A 72 1.64 -3.93 -6.82
C GLN A 72 1.08 -2.51 -6.60
N PRO A 73 -0.20 -2.24 -6.95
CA PRO A 73 -0.88 -1.10 -6.34
C PRO A 73 -0.57 -1.18 -4.84
N ARG A 74 -0.51 -0.07 -4.12
CA ARG A 74 -0.48 -0.14 -2.66
C ARG A 74 -1.78 -0.79 -2.11
N LEU A 75 -2.10 -2.05 -2.45
CA LEU A 75 -2.04 -3.10 -1.46
C LEU A 75 -0.78 -2.79 -0.65
N ARG A 76 -0.96 -2.01 0.43
CA ARG A 76 -0.14 -2.24 1.61
C ARG A 76 -0.14 -3.76 1.71
N THR A 77 0.98 -4.39 1.39
CA THR A 77 1.17 -5.78 1.79
C THR A 77 0.78 -5.71 3.26
N PRO A 78 -0.33 -6.35 3.68
CA PRO A 78 -0.70 -6.29 5.07
C PRO A 78 0.59 -6.68 5.79
N SER A 79 1.07 -5.84 6.71
CA SER A 79 2.27 -6.16 7.47
C SER A 79 1.90 -7.40 8.25
N PHE A 80 2.11 -8.55 7.62
CA PHE A 80 1.71 -9.83 8.15
C PHE A 80 2.51 -9.95 9.41
N PHE A 81 1.82 -10.01 10.54
CA PHE A 81 2.46 -10.24 11.83
C PHE A 81 3.08 -11.63 11.72
N PRO A 82 4.40 -11.75 11.46
CA PRO A 82 4.96 -13.06 11.17
C PRO A 82 4.83 -13.89 12.44
N LEU A 83 4.22 -15.06 12.31
CA LEU A 83 4.19 -16.01 13.42
C LEU A 83 5.64 -16.27 13.85
N PRO A 84 5.91 -16.27 15.17
CA PRO A 84 7.22 -16.69 15.67
C PRO A 84 7.59 -18.05 15.08
N SER A 85 8.85 -18.23 14.67
CA SER A 85 9.32 -19.47 14.04
C SER A 85 9.23 -20.70 14.95
N ASP A 86 9.10 -20.46 16.25
CA ASP A 86 8.94 -21.43 17.33
C ASP A 86 7.47 -21.56 17.78
N PHE A 87 6.51 -21.00 17.02
CA PHE A 87 5.10 -21.10 17.36
C PHE A 87 4.60 -22.54 17.28
N ASP A 88 4.14 -23.06 18.42
CA ASP A 88 3.51 -24.38 18.52
C ASP A 88 1.98 -24.25 18.67
N PRO A 89 1.19 -24.65 17.66
CA PRO A 89 -0.27 -24.55 17.71
C PRO A 89 -0.93 -25.51 18.72
N PHE A 90 -0.20 -26.51 19.24
CA PHE A 90 -0.74 -27.44 20.23
C PHE A 90 -0.56 -26.96 21.67
N THR A 91 0.17 -25.86 21.86
CA THR A 91 0.46 -25.31 23.18
C THR A 91 -0.35 -24.05 23.44
N THR A 92 -1.27 -24.10 24.41
CA THR A 92 -2.10 -22.95 24.82
C THR A 92 -1.27 -21.70 25.17
N LYS A 93 -0.06 -21.86 25.73
CA LYS A 93 0.85 -20.75 26.05
C LYS A 93 1.32 -19.98 24.80
N CYS A 94 1.48 -20.65 23.67
CA CYS A 94 1.85 -20.00 22.40
C CYS A 94 0.70 -19.12 21.90
N TRP A 95 -0.54 -19.58 22.03
CA TRP A 95 -1.74 -18.78 21.71
C TRP A 95 -1.94 -17.58 22.65
N VAL A 96 -1.68 -17.72 23.95
CA VAL A 96 -1.69 -16.60 24.91
C VAL A 96 -0.64 -15.54 24.52
N THR A 97 0.56 -15.98 24.13
CA THR A 97 1.62 -15.08 23.70
C THR A 97 1.23 -14.35 22.41
N LEU A 98 0.69 -15.08 21.44
CA LEU A 98 0.27 -14.53 20.15
C LEU A 98 -0.88 -13.51 20.30
N SER A 99 -1.89 -13.83 21.10
CA SER A 99 -3.03 -12.91 21.33
C SER A 99 -2.57 -11.59 21.96
N ARG A 100 -1.67 -11.61 22.95
CA ARG A 100 -1.08 -10.40 23.53
C ARG A 100 -0.26 -9.58 22.55
N GLN A 101 0.50 -10.26 21.68
CA GLN A 101 1.28 -9.57 20.65
C GLN A 101 0.38 -8.89 19.63
N LEU A 102 -0.70 -9.55 19.21
CA LEU A 102 -1.70 -8.99 18.30
C LEU A 102 -2.46 -7.82 18.94
N GLU A 103 -2.84 -7.93 20.21
CA GLU A 103 -3.44 -6.83 20.98
C GLU A 103 -2.50 -5.61 21.02
N PHE A 104 -1.24 -5.82 21.40
CA PHE A 104 -0.25 -4.75 21.45
C PHE A 104 -0.09 -4.07 20.09
N TRP A 105 0.04 -4.87 19.03
CA TRP A 105 0.19 -4.38 17.65
C TRP A 105 -1.03 -3.60 17.17
N LEU A 106 -2.25 -4.08 17.44
CA LEU A 106 -3.49 -3.38 17.09
C LEU A 106 -3.59 -2.01 17.75
N VAL A 107 -3.27 -1.94 19.04
CA VAL A 107 -3.43 -0.72 19.86
C VAL A 107 -2.32 0.29 19.58
N HIS A 108 -1.07 -0.15 19.44
CA HIS A 108 0.10 0.74 19.44
C HIS A 108 0.74 0.96 18.07
N VAL A 109 0.56 0.03 17.12
CA VAL A 109 1.20 0.11 15.80
C VAL A 109 0.21 0.49 14.71
N VAL A 110 -0.93 -0.22 14.64
CA VAL A 110 -1.96 0.09 13.63
C VAL A 110 -2.72 1.35 14.04
N ALA A 111 -3.27 1.37 15.26
CA ALA A 111 -4.03 2.44 15.91
C ALA A 111 -5.28 2.98 15.16
N ASP A 112 -5.24 3.15 13.84
CA ASP A 112 -6.37 3.56 13.01
C ASP A 112 -7.29 2.38 12.70
N THR A 113 -8.45 2.39 13.34
CA THR A 113 -9.49 1.36 13.26
C THR A 113 -10.17 1.25 11.90
N ARG A 114 -9.98 2.24 11.01
CA ARG A 114 -10.58 2.26 9.66
C ARG A 114 -9.72 1.56 8.62
N THR A 115 -8.57 1.05 9.03
CA THR A 115 -7.63 0.40 8.13
C THR A 115 -7.98 -1.08 7.93
N PRO A 116 -7.74 -1.65 6.74
CA PRO A 116 -7.83 -3.09 6.53
C PRO A 116 -6.96 -3.88 7.51
N GLU A 117 -5.82 -3.32 7.91
CA GLU A 117 -4.90 -3.89 8.87
C GLU A 117 -5.51 -4.11 10.24
N TRP A 118 -6.28 -3.14 10.71
CA TRP A 118 -6.99 -3.27 11.97
C TRP A 118 -8.08 -4.35 11.89
N THR A 119 -8.78 -4.42 10.75
CA THR A 119 -9.87 -5.38 10.56
C THR A 119 -9.36 -6.82 10.61
N TRP A 120 -8.36 -7.18 9.78
CA TRP A 120 -7.82 -8.54 9.81
C TRP A 120 -7.06 -8.82 11.10
N GLY A 121 -6.38 -7.83 11.67
CA GLY A 121 -5.65 -7.95 12.93
C GLY A 121 -6.57 -8.29 14.09
N ARG A 122 -7.75 -7.66 14.16
CA ARG A 122 -8.78 -7.96 15.15
C ARG A 122 -9.28 -9.40 15.00
N ASP A 123 -9.51 -9.84 13.77
CA ASP A 123 -9.99 -11.21 13.52
C ASP A 123 -8.91 -12.24 13.93
N ALA A 124 -7.64 -11.96 13.62
CA ALA A 124 -6.50 -12.77 14.07
C ALA A 124 -6.36 -12.80 15.60
N PHE A 125 -6.56 -11.66 16.26
CA PHE A 125 -6.57 -11.57 17.72
C PHE A 125 -7.63 -12.50 18.31
N TRP A 126 -8.87 -12.42 17.84
CA TRP A 126 -9.96 -13.25 18.36
C TRP A 126 -9.72 -14.74 18.12
N MET A 127 -9.19 -15.12 16.96
CA MET A 127 -8.80 -16.51 16.71
C MET A 127 -7.75 -16.99 17.71
N ALA A 128 -6.70 -16.19 17.95
CA ALA A 128 -5.65 -16.54 18.90
C ALA A 128 -6.17 -16.57 20.36
N PHE A 129 -7.07 -15.66 20.70
CA PHE A 129 -7.66 -15.57 22.04
C PHE A 129 -8.56 -16.77 22.34
N VAL A 130 -9.42 -17.17 21.41
CA VAL A 130 -10.28 -18.37 21.58
C VAL A 130 -9.43 -19.64 21.67
N ALA A 131 -8.38 -19.75 20.85
CA ALA A 131 -7.44 -20.89 20.95
C ALA A 131 -6.65 -20.91 22.28
N ALA A 132 -6.39 -19.74 22.87
CA ALA A 132 -5.77 -19.61 24.18
C ALA A 132 -6.72 -19.91 25.35
N HIS A 133 -8.03 -19.75 25.14
CA HIS A 133 -9.06 -19.85 26.16
C HIS A 133 -10.23 -20.71 25.65
N PRO A 134 -10.06 -22.04 25.56
CA PRO A 134 -11.09 -22.93 25.02
C PRO A 134 -12.39 -22.95 25.84
N ASP A 135 -12.34 -22.51 27.11
CA ASP A 135 -13.51 -22.37 27.98
C ASP A 135 -14.20 -21.00 27.86
N PHE A 136 -13.72 -20.14 26.96
CA PHE A 136 -14.36 -18.85 26.68
C PHE A 136 -15.70 -19.08 25.95
N PRO A 137 -16.79 -18.42 26.39
CA PRO A 137 -18.15 -18.67 25.89
C PRO A 137 -18.38 -18.29 24.42
#